data_AF-A0A7W6GNL7-F1
#
_entry.id   AF-A0A7W6GNL7-F1
#
_cell.length_a   1.000
_cell.length_b   1.000
_cell.length_c   1.000
_cell.angle_alpha   90.00
_cell.angle_beta   90.00
_cell.angle_gamma   90.00
#
_symmetry.space_group_name_H-M   'P 1'
#
loop_
_entity.id
_entity.type
_entity.pdbx_description
1 polymer ?
#
loop_
_entity_poly.entity_id
_entity_poly.type
_entity_poly.pdbx_seq_one_letter_code
_entity_poly.pdbx_strand_id
1 'polypeptide(L)'
;MNGKVGLMIVPVLLLTLPGCVRTVASIVTAPVRAGAQAADWATTSQDEADRNYGRKMRKQEEKEGREARKAEKERRQKCRDAGYEDC
;
A
#
# COMPACT_ATOMS: atom_id res chain seq x y z
N MET A 1 10.92 60.45 -16.85
CA MET A 1 9.95 59.41 -16.45
C MET A 1 10.67 58.34 -15.64
N ASN A 2 11.26 58.68 -14.47
CA ASN A 2 12.22 57.77 -13.82
C ASN A 2 11.84 57.36 -12.38
N GLY A 3 10.78 57.93 -11.81
CA GLY A 3 10.36 57.66 -10.42
C GLY A 3 9.38 56.49 -10.24
N LYS A 4 8.75 56.00 -11.32
CA LYS A 4 7.72 54.94 -11.23
C LYS A 4 8.29 53.52 -11.30
N VAL A 5 9.50 53.36 -11.85
CA VAL A 5 10.14 52.04 -12.02
C VAL A 5 10.59 51.46 -10.67
N GLY A 6 11.10 52.29 -9.76
CA GLY A 6 11.51 51.85 -8.41
C GLY A 6 10.35 51.39 -7.52
N LEU A 7 9.18 52.03 -7.62
CA LEU A 7 8.02 51.74 -6.77
C LEU A 7 7.37 50.38 -7.06
N MET A 8 7.55 49.85 -8.28
CA MET A 8 7.00 48.55 -8.70
C MET A 8 7.97 47.37 -8.52
N ILE A 9 9.27 47.61 -8.29
CA ILE A 9 10.27 46.53 -8.10
C ILE A 9 10.25 45.98 -6.66
N VAL A 10 9.93 46.83 -5.68
CA VAL A 10 9.86 46.46 -4.26
C VAL A 10 8.84 45.34 -3.97
N PRO A 11 7.57 45.40 -4.41
CA PRO A 11 6.60 44.35 -4.12
C PRO A 11 6.91 43.03 -4.83
N VAL A 12 7.54 43.08 -6.00
CA VAL A 12 7.94 41.87 -6.77
C VAL A 12 9.04 41.10 -6.03
N LEU A 13 9.98 41.80 -5.37
CA LEU A 13 11.03 41.17 -4.57
C LEU A 13 10.47 40.53 -3.28
N LEU A 14 9.48 41.17 -2.64
CA LEU A 14 8.76 40.65 -1.47
C LEU A 14 7.93 39.39 -1.80
N LEU A 15 7.48 39.23 -3.05
CA LEU A 15 6.73 38.05 -3.52
C LEU A 15 7.62 36.84 -3.85
N THR A 16 8.92 37.02 -4.14
CA THR A 16 9.85 35.91 -4.43
C THR A 16 10.51 35.34 -3.16
N LEU A 17 10.67 36.16 -2.12
CA LEU A 17 11.16 35.77 -0.80
C LEU A 17 10.44 34.57 -0.14
N PRO A 18 9.09 34.47 -0.11
CA PRO A 18 8.41 33.33 0.48
C PRO A 18 8.65 32.01 -0.29
N GLY A 19 8.97 32.09 -1.58
CA GLY A 19 9.33 30.93 -2.40
C GLY A 19 10.65 30.30 -1.95
N CYS A 20 11.65 31.12 -1.62
CA CYS A 20 12.96 30.67 -1.13
C CYS A 20 12.90 30.08 0.30
N VAL A 21 12.08 30.67 1.18
CA VAL A 21 11.92 30.15 2.55
C VAL A 21 11.25 28.77 2.54
N ARG A 22 10.30 28.56 1.63
CA ARG A 22 9.59 27.27 1.50
C ARG A 22 10.47 26.18 0.90
N THR A 23 11.37 26.51 -0.03
CA THR A 23 12.35 25.55 -0.58
C THR A 23 13.40 25.14 0.46
N VAL A 24 13.96 26.09 1.23
CA VAL A 24 14.90 25.74 2.31
C VAL A 24 14.23 24.90 3.39
N ALA A 25 13.01 25.28 3.82
CA ALA A 25 12.24 24.48 4.76
C ALA A 25 11.96 23.08 4.22
N SER A 26 11.63 22.94 2.93
CA SER A 26 11.41 21.63 2.31
C SER A 26 12.69 20.80 2.20
N ILE A 27 13.86 21.39 1.95
CA ILE A 27 15.15 20.69 1.90
C ILE A 27 15.57 20.19 3.28
N VAL A 28 15.37 21.00 4.33
CA VAL A 28 15.71 20.63 5.71
C VAL A 28 14.73 19.58 6.25
N THR A 29 13.46 19.64 5.86
CA THR A 29 12.43 18.67 6.29
C THR A 29 12.34 17.43 5.41
N ALA A 30 12.88 17.45 4.18
CA ALA A 30 12.95 16.28 3.29
C ALA A 30 13.63 15.07 3.94
N PRO A 31 14.86 15.18 4.52
CA PRO A 31 15.54 14.04 5.13
C PRO A 31 14.82 13.56 6.39
N VAL A 32 14.21 14.45 7.18
CA VAL A 32 13.41 14.07 8.36
C VAL A 32 12.17 13.27 7.92
N ARG A 33 11.47 13.71 6.87
CA ARG A 33 10.31 13.00 6.33
C ARG A 33 10.69 11.69 5.65
N ALA A 34 11.79 11.65 4.91
CA ALA A 34 12.29 10.43 4.28
C ALA A 34 12.77 9.41 5.34
N GLY A 35 13.45 9.88 6.37
CA GLY A 35 13.86 9.06 7.51
C GLY A 35 12.67 8.53 8.32
N ALA A 36 11.65 9.36 8.55
CA ALA A 36 10.41 8.95 9.21
C ALA A 36 9.64 7.90 8.38
N GLN A 37 9.55 8.07 7.06
CA GLN A 37 8.95 7.06 6.17
C GLN A 37 9.76 5.76 6.13
N ALA A 38 11.09 5.85 6.11
CA ALA A 38 11.95 4.68 6.15
C ALA A 38 11.85 3.93 7.49
N ALA A 39 11.77 4.67 8.61
CA ALA A 39 11.55 4.11 9.94
C ALA A 39 10.17 3.48 10.07
N ASP A 40 9.12 4.13 9.56
CA ASP A 40 7.76 3.57 9.54
C ASP A 40 7.71 2.30 8.69
N TRP A 41 8.34 2.26 7.51
CA TRP A 41 8.43 1.01 6.74
C TRP A 41 9.26 -0.06 7.44
N ALA A 42 10.34 0.30 8.13
CA ALA A 42 11.15 -0.65 8.89
C ALA A 42 10.38 -1.22 10.11
N THR A 43 9.49 -0.44 10.73
CA THR A 43 8.75 -0.82 11.94
C THR A 43 7.34 -1.38 11.66
N THR A 44 6.66 -0.93 10.60
CA THR A 44 5.28 -1.35 10.28
C THR A 44 5.19 -2.57 9.36
N SER A 45 6.29 -2.96 8.70
CA SER A 45 6.18 -3.81 7.51
C SER A 45 6.36 -5.32 7.74
N GLN A 46 6.76 -5.79 8.93
CA GLN A 46 6.95 -7.23 9.16
C GLN A 46 5.81 -7.88 9.96
N ASP A 47 5.39 -7.30 11.09
CA ASP A 47 4.34 -7.88 11.94
C ASP A 47 2.96 -7.89 11.25
N GLU A 48 2.61 -6.81 10.54
CA GLU A 48 1.35 -6.71 9.80
C GLU A 48 1.35 -7.62 8.55
N ALA A 49 2.51 -7.73 7.89
CA ALA A 49 2.70 -8.59 6.73
C ALA A 49 2.62 -10.07 7.10
N ASP A 50 3.24 -10.48 8.20
CA ASP A 50 3.22 -11.86 8.68
C ASP A 50 1.80 -12.29 9.11
N ARG A 51 1.08 -11.43 9.84
CA ARG A 51 -0.33 -11.68 10.18
C ARG A 51 -1.22 -11.81 8.95
N ASN A 52 -1.00 -10.98 7.93
CA ASN A 52 -1.76 -11.06 6.69
C ASN A 52 -1.40 -12.32 5.88
N TYR A 53 -0.11 -12.68 5.86
CA TYR A 53 0.37 -13.90 5.24
C TYR A 53 -0.23 -15.15 5.90
N GLY A 54 -0.19 -15.26 7.24
CA GLY A 54 -0.81 -16.37 7.97
C GLY A 54 -2.32 -16.46 7.74
N ARG A 55 -3.03 -15.33 7.65
CA ARG A 55 -4.46 -15.31 7.28
C ARG A 55 -4.71 -15.78 5.84
N LYS A 56 -3.84 -15.44 4.90
CA LYS A 56 -3.95 -15.90 3.50
C LYS A 56 -3.70 -17.41 3.40
N MET A 57 -2.69 -17.93 4.07
CA MET A 57 -2.37 -19.36 4.08
C MET A 57 -3.54 -20.18 4.62
N ARG A 58 -4.11 -19.83 5.79
CA ARG A 58 -5.28 -20.55 6.33
C ARG A 58 -6.49 -20.53 5.40
N LYS A 59 -6.74 -19.40 4.73
CA LYS A 59 -7.84 -19.30 3.74
C LYS A 59 -7.58 -20.16 2.50
N GLN A 60 -6.32 -20.31 2.09
CA GLN A 60 -5.96 -21.16 0.97
C GLN A 60 -6.15 -22.64 1.33
N GLU A 61 -5.64 -23.07 2.48
CA GLU A 61 -5.82 -24.43 2.98
C GLU A 61 -7.31 -24.81 3.14
N GLU A 62 -8.14 -23.90 3.67
CA GLU A 62 -9.59 -24.13 3.76
C GLU A 62 -10.26 -24.29 2.39
N LYS A 63 -9.84 -23.52 1.39
CA LYS A 63 -10.39 -23.61 0.04
C LYS A 63 -10.01 -24.95 -0.60
N GLU A 64 -8.73 -25.29 -0.56
CA GLU A 64 -8.21 -26.55 -1.10
C GLU A 64 -8.88 -27.76 -0.40
N GLY A 65 -8.99 -27.72 0.93
CA GLY A 65 -9.69 -28.75 1.70
C GLY A 65 -11.19 -28.84 1.38
N ARG A 66 -11.86 -27.71 1.13
CA ARG A 66 -13.27 -27.69 0.73
C ARG A 66 -13.47 -28.27 -0.68
N GLU A 67 -12.59 -27.94 -1.62
CA GLU A 67 -12.62 -28.46 -2.99
C GLU A 67 -12.37 -29.97 -3.01
N ALA A 68 -11.37 -30.45 -2.27
CA ALA A 68 -11.10 -31.88 -2.12
C ALA A 68 -12.33 -32.64 -1.56
N ARG A 69 -12.95 -32.11 -0.50
CA ARG A 69 -14.17 -32.70 0.10
C ARG A 69 -15.35 -32.70 -0.87
N LYS A 70 -15.51 -31.64 -1.68
CA LYS A 70 -16.55 -31.58 -2.71
C LYS A 70 -16.32 -32.63 -3.79
N ALA A 71 -15.10 -32.73 -4.30
CA ALA A 71 -14.74 -33.71 -5.31
C ALA A 71 -14.96 -35.16 -4.83
N GLU A 72 -14.59 -35.45 -3.58
CA GLU A 72 -14.85 -36.76 -2.96
C GLU A 72 -16.35 -37.04 -2.84
N LYS A 73 -17.13 -36.04 -2.39
CA LYS A 73 -18.58 -36.16 -2.25
C LYS A 73 -19.26 -36.39 -3.60
N GLU A 74 -18.85 -35.66 -4.63
CA GLU A 74 -19.35 -35.83 -6.00
C GLU A 74 -18.99 -37.20 -6.55
N ARG A 75 -17.74 -37.67 -6.37
CA ARG A 75 -17.34 -39.03 -6.74
C ARG A 75 -18.23 -40.07 -6.06
N ARG A 76 -18.44 -39.92 -4.75
CA ARG A 76 -19.27 -40.85 -3.97
C ARG A 76 -20.74 -40.81 -4.39
N GLN A 77 -21.27 -39.65 -4.76
CA GLN A 77 -22.62 -39.51 -5.31
C GLN A 77 -22.73 -40.20 -6.66
N LYS A 78 -21.80 -39.96 -7.58
CA LYS A 78 -21.73 -40.64 -8.88
C LYS A 78 -21.67 -42.16 -8.73
N CYS A 79 -20.87 -42.68 -7.80
CA CYS A 79 -20.86 -44.12 -7.48
C CYS A 79 -22.20 -44.64 -6.98
N ARG A 80 -22.91 -43.86 -6.16
CA ARG A 80 -24.22 -44.24 -5.65
C ARG A 80 -25.27 -44.27 -6.76
N ASP A 81 -25.21 -43.29 -7.65
CA ASP A 81 -26.16 -43.14 -8.75
C ASP A 81 -25.91 -44.15 -9.87
N ALA A 82 -24.64 -44.52 -10.13
CA ALA A 82 -24.26 -45.51 -11.14
C ALA A 82 -24.58 -46.96 -10.73
N GLY A 83 -24.91 -47.21 -9.46
CA GLY A 83 -25.02 -48.56 -8.92
C GLY A 83 -23.64 -49.16 -8.63
N TYR A 84 -23.56 -49.98 -7.58
CA TYR A 84 -22.32 -50.46 -6.93
C TYR A 84 -21.35 -51.27 -7.83
N GLU A 85 -21.63 -51.45 -9.12
CA GLU A 85 -20.80 -52.20 -10.08
C GLU A 85 -19.92 -51.31 -10.99
N ASP A 86 -20.27 -50.04 -11.20
CA ASP A 86 -19.54 -49.10 -12.09
C ASP A 86 -18.74 -48.01 -11.33
N CYS A 87 -18.38 -48.31 -10.08
CA CYS A 87 -17.36 -47.61 -9.31
C CYS A 87 -16.28 -48.58 -8.82
#